data_AF-A0A351YGF7-F1
#
_entry.id   AF-A0A351YGF7-F1
#
_cell.length_a   1.000
_cell.length_b   1.000
_cell.length_c   1.000
_cell.angle_alpha   90.00
_cell.angle_beta   90.00
_cell.angle_gamma   90.00
#
_symmetry.space_group_name_H-M   'P 1'
#
loop_
_entity.id
_entity.type
_entity.pdbx_description
1 polymer ?
#
loop_
_entity_poly.entity_id
_entity_poly.type
_entity_poly.pdbx_seq_one_letter_code
_entity_poly.pdbx_strand_id
1 'polypeptide(L)'
;MITFLILIATYVASALVLETVGWLFQMWRLHGVKKRTEEWCKTLPLTEEDKQLIEDNRELMRELFPDGIENKFRDMPLADRVEKMKELIERANQIYGVGISTVKFAPGSEIGDCTLGYFDKDTNCVAINVDILASDDADVMRAIVGTVFHELRHALQYKAITDSDFHYGTEEQRRLWALNFMEGNYIPPEVDFVLYQRQAVEADARQIAEHIIENF
;
A
#
# COMPACT_ATOMS: atom_id res chain seq x y z
N MET A 1 0.54 -38.35 -37.93
CA MET A 1 1.77 -37.99 -37.19
C MET A 1 2.32 -36.63 -37.63
N ILE A 2 2.50 -36.38 -38.94
CA ILE A 2 2.98 -35.09 -39.50
C ILE A 2 2.06 -33.91 -39.14
N THR A 3 0.74 -34.09 -39.22
CA THR A 3 -0.25 -33.04 -38.90
C THR A 3 -0.23 -32.59 -37.44
N PHE A 4 0.06 -33.51 -36.52
CA PHE A 4 0.14 -33.24 -35.08
C PHE A 4 1.40 -32.45 -34.73
N LEU A 5 2.53 -32.77 -35.38
CA LEU A 5 3.79 -32.01 -35.23
C LEU A 5 3.66 -30.58 -35.76
N ILE A 6 2.93 -30.37 -36.86
CA ILE A 6 2.68 -29.03 -37.40
C ILE A 6 1.83 -28.20 -36.43
N LEU A 7 0.79 -28.78 -35.82
CA LEU A 7 -0.04 -28.08 -34.84
C LEU A 7 0.74 -27.65 -33.60
N ILE A 8 1.59 -28.53 -33.06
CA ILE A 8 2.46 -28.20 -31.92
C ILE A 8 3.45 -27.09 -32.28
N ALA A 9 4.11 -27.19 -33.43
CA ALA A 9 5.06 -26.17 -33.88
C ALA A 9 4.38 -24.80 -34.06
N THR A 10 3.16 -24.78 -34.61
CA THR A 10 2.37 -23.55 -34.78
C THR A 10 1.98 -22.95 -33.44
N TYR A 11 1.55 -23.78 -32.48
CA TYR A 11 1.20 -23.35 -31.13
C TYR A 11 2.42 -22.76 -30.40
N VAL A 12 3.55 -23.46 -30.41
CA VAL A 12 4.80 -23.00 -29.78
C VAL A 12 5.27 -21.68 -30.40
N ALA A 13 5.26 -21.55 -31.73
CA ALA A 13 5.62 -20.31 -32.40
C ALA A 13 4.68 -19.15 -32.03
N SER A 14 3.37 -19.42 -31.93
CA SER A 14 2.38 -18.40 -31.56
C SER A 14 2.56 -17.95 -30.11
N ALA A 15 2.80 -18.88 -29.19
CA ALA A 15 3.08 -18.57 -27.78
C ALA A 15 4.36 -17.72 -27.65
N LEU A 16 5.42 -18.09 -28.37
CA LEU A 16 6.70 -17.36 -28.35
C LEU A 16 6.55 -15.93 -28.89
N VAL A 17 5.75 -15.73 -29.94
CA VAL A 17 5.43 -14.40 -30.49
C VAL A 17 4.66 -13.57 -29.48
N LEU A 18 3.64 -14.13 -28.82
CA LEU A 18 2.85 -13.42 -27.81
C LEU A 18 3.71 -13.02 -26.60
N GLU A 19 4.56 -13.91 -26.10
CA GLU A 19 5.49 -13.59 -25.01
C GLU A 19 6.48 -12.50 -25.43
N THR A 20 7.04 -12.58 -26.63
CA THR A 20 8.01 -11.58 -27.12
C THR A 20 7.36 -10.22 -27.33
N VAL A 21 6.15 -10.16 -27.88
CA VAL A 21 5.38 -8.91 -28.04
C VAL A 21 5.00 -8.35 -26.67
N GLY A 22 4.57 -9.19 -25.73
CA GLY A 22 4.28 -8.78 -24.35
C GLY A 22 5.50 -8.19 -23.66
N TRP A 23 6.66 -8.85 -23.77
CA TRP A 23 7.93 -8.38 -23.23
C TRP A 23 8.38 -7.05 -23.85
N LEU A 24 8.30 -6.90 -25.17
CA LEU A 24 8.63 -5.65 -25.87
C LEU A 24 7.69 -4.51 -25.45
N PHE A 25 6.40 -4.77 -25.30
CA PHE A 25 5.43 -3.78 -24.83
C PHE A 25 5.70 -3.38 -23.38
N GLN A 26 6.02 -4.34 -22.51
CA GLN A 26 6.44 -4.08 -21.14
C GLN A 26 7.71 -3.24 -21.08
N MET A 27 8.72 -3.56 -21.90
CA MET A 27 9.97 -2.79 -21.99
C MET A 27 9.74 -1.36 -22.51
N TRP A 28 8.90 -1.18 -23.53
CA TRP A 28 8.54 0.14 -24.03
C TRP A 28 7.78 0.97 -22.99
N ARG A 29 6.82 0.34 -22.29
CA ARG A 29 6.11 0.95 -21.17
C ARG A 29 7.07 1.35 -20.06
N LEU A 30 7.98 0.44 -19.65
CA LEU A 30 9.02 0.68 -18.65
C LEU A 30 9.95 1.83 -19.02
N HIS A 31 10.37 1.93 -20.28
CA HIS A 31 11.24 3.02 -20.74
C HIS A 31 10.51 4.37 -20.72
N GLY A 32 9.24 4.38 -21.14
CA GLY A 32 8.38 5.57 -21.04
C GLY A 32 8.11 5.98 -19.59
N VAL A 33 7.88 4.99 -18.71
CA VAL A 33 7.67 5.19 -17.26
C VAL A 33 8.92 5.75 -16.60
N LYS A 34 10.11 5.16 -16.83
CA LYS A 34 11.38 5.61 -16.25
C LYS A 34 11.70 7.08 -16.56
N LYS A 35 11.41 7.53 -17.77
CA LYS A 35 11.61 8.93 -18.16
C LYS A 35 10.63 9.89 -17.47
N ARG A 36 9.40 9.44 -17.18
CA ARG A 36 8.38 10.24 -16.50
C ARG A 36 8.52 10.22 -14.97
N THR A 37 9.06 9.14 -14.41
CA THR A 37 9.24 8.97 -12.96
C THR A 37 10.22 9.94 -12.31
N GLU A 38 11.16 10.53 -13.04
CA GLU A 38 12.05 11.56 -12.47
C GLU A 38 11.26 12.76 -11.92
N GLU A 39 10.08 13.04 -12.48
CA GLU A 39 9.25 14.17 -12.06
C GLU A 39 8.48 13.91 -10.76
N TRP A 40 8.11 12.64 -10.49
CA TRP A 40 7.20 12.26 -9.39
C TRP A 40 7.72 11.18 -8.44
N CYS A 41 8.92 10.64 -8.64
CA CYS A 41 9.61 9.85 -7.64
C CYS A 41 10.41 10.78 -6.73
N LYS A 42 9.70 11.47 -5.84
CA LYS A 42 10.26 12.48 -4.93
C LYS A 42 9.76 12.23 -3.52
N THR A 43 10.67 12.34 -2.56
CA THR A 43 10.30 12.50 -1.15
C THR A 43 9.99 13.97 -0.91
N LEU A 44 8.82 14.24 -0.36
CA LEU A 44 8.41 15.59 0.00
C LEU A 44 8.65 15.80 1.50
N PRO A 45 8.93 17.04 1.94
CA PRO A 45 9.02 17.32 3.36
C PRO A 45 7.63 17.23 4.02
N LEU A 46 7.61 16.81 5.28
CA LEU A 46 6.40 16.84 6.09
C LEU A 46 5.88 18.27 6.26
N THR A 47 4.59 18.45 6.05
CA THR A 47 3.87 19.70 6.36
C THR A 47 3.53 19.76 7.86
N GLU A 48 3.02 20.91 8.32
CA GLU A 48 2.49 21.01 9.69
C GLU A 48 1.25 20.14 9.89
N GLU A 49 0.40 19.98 8.86
CA GLU A 49 -0.75 19.06 8.88
C GLU A 49 -0.29 17.60 9.02
N ASP A 50 0.80 17.22 8.33
CA ASP A 50 1.39 15.89 8.45
C ASP A 50 1.94 15.65 9.86
N LYS A 51 2.63 16.64 10.44
CA LYS A 51 3.16 16.53 11.81
C LYS A 51 2.06 16.38 12.85
N GLN A 52 0.96 17.12 12.71
CA GLN A 52 -0.18 16.99 13.61
C GLN A 52 -0.83 15.60 13.47
N LEU A 53 -1.08 15.15 12.23
CA LEU A 53 -1.61 13.82 11.96
C LEU A 53 -0.73 12.70 12.55
N ILE A 54 0.60 12.83 12.42
CA ILE A 54 1.56 11.92 13.03
C ILE A 54 1.39 11.92 14.56
N GLU A 55 1.37 13.09 15.19
CA GLU A 55 1.27 13.16 16.66
C GLU A 55 -0.06 12.59 17.18
N ASP A 56 -1.18 12.89 16.53
CA ASP A 56 -2.50 12.36 16.90
C ASP A 56 -2.52 10.82 16.82
N ASN A 57 -1.91 10.24 15.78
CA ASN A 57 -1.78 8.79 15.68
C ASN A 57 -0.76 8.21 16.66
N ARG A 58 0.28 8.96 17.04
CA ARG A 58 1.22 8.53 18.10
C ARG A 58 0.55 8.53 19.47
N GLU A 59 -0.37 9.45 19.74
CA GLU A 59 -1.23 9.42 20.93
C GLU A 59 -2.10 8.18 20.95
N LEU A 60 -2.76 7.87 19.83
CA LEU A 60 -3.53 6.63 19.65
C LEU A 60 -2.66 5.38 19.90
N MET A 61 -1.44 5.35 19.37
CA MET A 61 -0.50 4.25 19.55
C MET A 61 -0.08 4.10 21.02
N ARG A 62 0.17 5.19 21.76
CA ARG A 62 0.45 5.14 23.21
C ARG A 62 -0.72 4.56 24.01
N GLU A 63 -1.94 4.81 23.59
CA GLU A 63 -3.13 4.28 24.26
C GLU A 63 -3.34 2.78 23.98
N LEU A 64 -3.19 2.36 22.72
CA LEU A 64 -3.45 0.98 22.30
C LEU A 64 -2.28 0.02 22.61
N PHE A 65 -1.05 0.54 22.54
CA PHE A 65 0.20 -0.19 22.68
C PHE A 65 1.15 0.47 23.68
N PRO A 66 0.73 0.71 24.94
CA PRO A 66 1.53 1.43 25.94
C PRO A 66 2.86 0.73 26.27
N ASP A 67 2.89 -0.59 26.15
CA ASP A 67 4.07 -1.43 26.40
C ASP A 67 4.76 -1.89 25.10
N GLY A 68 4.38 -1.34 23.95
CA GLY A 68 4.89 -1.73 22.63
C GLY A 68 4.03 -2.77 21.90
N ILE A 69 4.15 -2.79 20.57
CA ILE A 69 3.30 -3.58 19.67
C ILE A 69 3.46 -5.08 19.94
N GLU A 70 4.70 -5.57 19.94
CA GLU A 70 4.98 -6.99 20.11
C GLU A 70 4.59 -7.51 21.50
N ASN A 71 4.77 -6.69 22.55
CA ASN A 71 4.39 -7.07 23.90
C ASN A 71 2.87 -7.18 24.03
N LYS A 72 2.13 -6.31 23.35
CA LYS A 72 0.66 -6.36 23.36
C LYS A 72 0.13 -7.63 22.70
N PHE A 73 0.71 -8.03 21.57
CA PHE A 73 0.18 -9.14 20.76
C PHE A 73 0.74 -10.53 21.12
N ARG A 74 1.89 -10.62 21.81
CA ARG A 74 2.57 -11.88 22.15
C ARG A 74 1.63 -12.94 22.70
N ASP A 75 0.78 -12.57 23.66
CA ASP A 75 -0.10 -13.50 24.36
C ASP A 75 -1.56 -13.43 23.89
N MET A 76 -1.85 -12.62 22.86
CA MET A 76 -3.19 -12.48 22.31
C MET A 76 -3.48 -13.59 21.29
N PRO A 77 -4.58 -14.34 21.44
CA PRO A 77 -5.13 -15.17 20.37
C PRO A 77 -5.40 -14.34 19.11
N LEU A 78 -5.31 -14.96 17.93
CA LEU A 78 -5.54 -14.29 16.65
C LEU A 78 -6.87 -13.52 16.58
N ALA A 79 -7.94 -14.07 17.14
CA ALA A 79 -9.24 -13.38 17.20
C ALA A 79 -9.14 -12.02 17.93
N ASP A 80 -8.42 -11.98 19.06
CA ASP A 80 -8.23 -10.76 19.85
C ASP A 80 -7.28 -9.78 19.14
N ARG A 81 -6.28 -10.29 18.40
CA ARG A 81 -5.42 -9.47 17.52
C ARG A 81 -6.24 -8.81 16.41
N VAL A 82 -7.17 -9.54 15.80
CA VAL A 82 -8.09 -9.01 14.78
C VAL A 82 -8.97 -7.91 15.35
N GLU A 83 -9.58 -8.12 16.52
CA GLU A 83 -10.40 -7.07 17.16
C GLU A 83 -9.58 -5.83 17.54
N LYS A 84 -8.34 -6.02 18.01
CA LYS A 84 -7.43 -4.90 18.29
C LYS A 84 -7.03 -4.15 17.02
N MET A 85 -6.77 -4.85 15.91
CA MET A 85 -6.48 -4.24 14.62
C MET A 85 -7.70 -3.49 14.06
N LYS A 86 -8.92 -4.02 14.23
CA LYS A 86 -10.15 -3.30 13.88
C LYS A 86 -10.29 -2.00 14.66
N GLU A 87 -10.05 -2.04 15.97
CA GLU A 87 -10.08 -0.84 16.82
C GLU A 87 -9.04 0.19 16.36
N LEU A 88 -7.81 -0.25 16.09
CA LEU A 88 -6.77 0.62 15.54
C LEU A 88 -7.21 1.29 14.23
N ILE A 89 -7.68 0.49 13.27
CA ILE A 89 -8.09 0.98 11.95
C ILE A 89 -9.26 1.94 12.06
N GLU A 90 -10.28 1.64 12.87
CA GLU A 90 -11.44 2.51 13.07
C GLU A 90 -11.04 3.87 13.67
N ARG A 91 -10.20 3.86 14.70
CA ARG A 91 -9.77 5.09 15.37
C ARG A 91 -8.82 5.90 14.50
N ALA A 92 -7.88 5.25 13.82
CA ALA A 92 -6.99 5.92 12.87
C ALA A 92 -7.77 6.47 11.66
N ASN A 93 -8.77 5.75 11.14
CA ASN A 93 -9.66 6.21 10.08
C ASN A 93 -10.36 7.54 10.43
N GLN A 94 -10.76 7.71 11.70
CA GLN A 94 -11.33 8.97 12.20
C GLN A 94 -10.30 10.10 12.23
N ILE A 95 -9.07 9.84 12.67
CA ILE A 95 -7.98 10.84 12.67
C ILE A 95 -7.63 11.27 11.25
N TYR A 96 -7.52 10.31 10.32
CA TYR A 96 -7.25 10.57 8.91
C TYR A 96 -8.43 11.27 8.19
N GLY A 97 -9.67 11.12 8.71
CA GLY A 97 -10.86 11.72 8.11
C GLY A 97 -11.23 11.16 6.74
N VAL A 98 -10.83 9.92 6.44
CA VAL A 98 -10.95 9.31 5.10
C VAL A 98 -12.22 8.50 4.91
N GLY A 99 -12.88 8.10 6.00
CA GLY A 99 -14.18 7.46 5.94
C GLY A 99 -14.15 6.09 5.26
N ILE A 100 -13.12 5.28 5.53
CA ILE A 100 -13.07 3.86 5.13
C ILE A 100 -14.38 3.21 5.54
N SER A 101 -15.03 2.54 4.59
CA SER A 101 -16.37 1.99 4.78
C SER A 101 -16.36 0.54 5.27
N THR A 102 -15.29 -0.19 4.96
CA THR A 102 -15.16 -1.62 5.20
C THR A 102 -13.70 -1.96 5.52
N VAL A 103 -13.50 -2.86 6.49
CA VAL A 103 -12.21 -3.46 6.78
C VAL A 103 -12.31 -4.96 6.55
N LYS A 104 -11.47 -5.49 5.64
CA LYS A 104 -11.42 -6.90 5.29
C LYS A 104 -10.20 -7.55 5.94
N PHE A 105 -10.41 -8.59 6.75
CA PHE A 105 -9.33 -9.49 7.20
C PHE A 105 -9.41 -10.76 6.37
N ALA A 106 -8.36 -11.06 5.62
CA ALA A 106 -8.34 -12.19 4.71
C ALA A 106 -6.99 -12.89 4.64
N PRO A 107 -6.96 -14.19 4.31
CA PRO A 107 -5.72 -14.93 4.17
C PRO A 107 -4.91 -14.47 2.95
N GLY A 108 -3.61 -14.75 2.96
CA GLY A 108 -2.70 -14.49 1.86
C GLY A 108 -3.15 -15.15 0.55
N SER A 109 -3.81 -16.31 0.64
CA SER A 109 -4.41 -16.96 -0.54
C SER A 109 -5.48 -16.12 -1.27
N GLU A 110 -6.07 -15.12 -0.61
CA GLU A 110 -7.02 -14.18 -1.23
C GLU A 110 -6.38 -12.85 -1.64
N ILE A 111 -5.36 -12.38 -0.92
CA ILE A 111 -4.81 -11.01 -1.10
C ILE A 111 -3.32 -10.94 -1.46
N GLY A 112 -2.66 -12.10 -1.59
CA GLY A 112 -1.23 -12.25 -1.84
C GLY A 112 -0.46 -12.72 -0.59
N ASP A 113 0.32 -13.80 -0.72
CA ASP A 113 1.06 -14.42 0.39
C ASP A 113 2.09 -13.48 1.05
N CYS A 114 2.60 -12.49 0.31
CA CYS A 114 3.56 -11.50 0.79
C CYS A 114 2.96 -10.10 0.98
N THR A 115 1.66 -9.94 0.79
CA THR A 115 0.95 -8.66 0.94
C THR A 115 0.55 -8.47 2.40
N LEU A 116 1.03 -7.42 3.07
CA LEU A 116 0.62 -7.13 4.46
C LEU A 116 -0.82 -6.58 4.52
N GLY A 117 -1.18 -5.77 3.54
CA GLY A 117 -2.48 -5.13 3.39
C GLY A 117 -2.53 -4.32 2.11
N TYR A 118 -3.70 -3.76 1.81
CA TYR A 118 -3.87 -2.77 0.73
C TYR A 118 -5.10 -1.90 0.97
N PHE A 119 -5.06 -0.69 0.45
CA PHE A 119 -6.22 0.15 0.21
C PHE A 119 -6.79 -0.06 -1.20
N ASP A 120 -8.10 -0.29 -1.29
CA ASP A 120 -8.84 -0.29 -2.56
C ASP A 120 -9.64 0.99 -2.71
N LYS A 121 -9.22 1.84 -3.66
CA LYS A 121 -9.87 3.10 -4.00
C LYS A 121 -11.28 2.95 -4.58
N ASP A 122 -11.58 1.82 -5.22
CA ASP A 122 -12.86 1.63 -5.93
C ASP A 122 -13.97 1.21 -4.95
N THR A 123 -13.60 0.54 -3.86
CA THR A 123 -14.53 0.11 -2.79
C THR A 123 -14.36 0.90 -1.50
N ASN A 124 -13.36 1.78 -1.41
CA ASN A 124 -12.98 2.52 -0.20
C ASN A 124 -12.82 1.58 1.02
N CYS A 125 -12.05 0.51 0.81
CA CYS A 125 -11.84 -0.59 1.75
C CYS A 125 -10.36 -0.73 2.07
N VAL A 126 -10.05 -1.10 3.32
CA VAL A 126 -8.70 -1.56 3.70
C VAL A 126 -8.75 -3.06 3.92
N ALA A 127 -7.82 -3.78 3.32
CA ALA A 127 -7.60 -5.20 3.54
C ALA A 127 -6.33 -5.42 4.37
N ILE A 128 -6.37 -6.36 5.31
CA ILE A 128 -5.25 -6.78 6.15
C ILE A 128 -5.07 -8.29 6.05
N ASN A 129 -3.82 -8.73 5.93
CA ASN A 129 -3.48 -10.14 5.83
C ASN A 129 -3.53 -10.82 7.20
N VAL A 130 -4.51 -11.70 7.38
CA VAL A 130 -4.73 -12.40 8.65
C VAL A 130 -3.65 -13.46 8.93
N ASP A 131 -3.04 -14.02 7.89
CA ASP A 131 -1.96 -15.02 8.04
C ASP A 131 -0.69 -14.35 8.58
N ILE A 132 -0.40 -13.13 8.11
CA ILE A 132 0.73 -12.31 8.62
C ILE A 132 0.43 -11.80 10.03
N LEU A 133 -0.81 -11.42 10.33
CA LEU A 133 -1.23 -11.02 11.69
C LEU A 133 -1.10 -12.16 12.71
N ALA A 134 -1.18 -13.40 12.25
CA ALA A 134 -0.99 -14.59 13.08
C ALA A 134 0.48 -14.88 13.41
N SER A 135 1.44 -14.18 12.79
CA SER A 135 2.86 -14.32 13.11
C SER A 135 3.16 -13.96 14.56
N ASP A 136 4.14 -14.65 15.16
CA ASP A 136 4.71 -14.31 16.48
C ASP A 136 6.03 -13.54 16.38
N ASP A 137 6.48 -13.26 15.15
CA ASP A 137 7.69 -12.46 14.91
C ASP A 137 7.41 -10.97 15.18
N ALA A 138 8.25 -10.37 16.03
CA ALA A 138 8.07 -8.99 16.47
C ALA A 138 8.22 -7.96 15.34
N ASP A 139 9.14 -8.19 14.39
CA ASP A 139 9.31 -7.29 13.24
C ASP A 139 8.11 -7.38 12.30
N VAL A 140 7.58 -8.59 12.09
CA VAL A 140 6.36 -8.81 11.31
C VAL A 140 5.15 -8.13 11.95
N MET A 141 5.01 -8.21 13.27
CA MET A 141 3.93 -7.53 14.00
C MET A 141 4.02 -6.00 13.90
N ARG A 142 5.22 -5.44 14.04
CA ARG A 142 5.43 -4.00 13.83
C ARG A 142 5.12 -3.60 12.39
N ALA A 143 5.56 -4.39 11.42
CA ALA A 143 5.30 -4.11 10.01
C ALA A 143 3.81 -4.09 9.68
N ILE A 144 3.02 -5.07 10.15
CA ILE A 144 1.58 -5.12 9.85
C ILE A 144 0.78 -4.01 10.54
N VAL A 145 1.21 -3.56 11.73
CA VAL A 145 0.63 -2.36 12.37
C VAL A 145 0.97 -1.11 11.57
N GLY A 146 2.23 -0.97 11.14
CA GLY A 146 2.65 0.11 10.24
C GLY A 146 1.86 0.17 8.93
N THR A 147 1.52 -1.00 8.38
CA THR A 147 0.69 -1.10 7.16
C THR A 147 -0.67 -0.42 7.32
N VAL A 148 -1.29 -0.43 8.51
CA VAL A 148 -2.57 0.29 8.71
C VAL A 148 -2.43 1.77 8.37
N PHE A 149 -1.40 2.42 8.89
CA PHE A 149 -1.16 3.84 8.63
C PHE A 149 -0.76 4.10 7.18
N HIS A 150 -0.01 3.19 6.58
CA HIS A 150 0.35 3.25 5.16
C HIS A 150 -0.89 3.23 4.26
N GLU A 151 -1.80 2.27 4.46
CA GLU A 151 -3.02 2.17 3.65
C GLU A 151 -4.01 3.30 3.91
N LEU A 152 -4.14 3.76 5.16
CA LEU A 152 -4.95 4.94 5.47
C LEU A 152 -4.37 6.22 4.85
N ARG A 153 -3.05 6.30 4.71
CA ARG A 153 -2.41 7.41 3.98
C ARG A 153 -2.72 7.35 2.49
N HIS A 154 -2.78 6.17 1.87
CA HIS A 154 -3.28 6.03 0.50
C HIS A 154 -4.72 6.50 0.35
N ALA A 155 -5.60 6.16 1.29
CA ALA A 155 -6.97 6.64 1.29
C ALA A 155 -7.05 8.18 1.39
N LEU A 156 -6.20 8.78 2.22
CA LEU A 156 -6.12 10.23 2.39
C LEU A 156 -5.61 10.92 1.14
N GLN A 157 -4.52 10.41 0.56
CA GLN A 157 -3.96 10.94 -0.68
C GLN A 157 -5.00 10.88 -1.81
N TYR A 158 -5.74 9.76 -1.92
CA TYR A 158 -6.79 9.61 -2.91
C TYR A 158 -7.95 10.57 -2.69
N LYS A 159 -8.41 10.72 -1.43
CA LYS A 159 -9.48 11.67 -1.09
C LYS A 159 -9.06 13.12 -1.37
N ALA A 160 -7.83 13.51 -1.01
CA ALA A 160 -7.29 14.86 -1.23
C ALA A 160 -7.20 15.28 -2.70
N ILE A 161 -7.18 14.33 -3.64
CA ILE A 161 -7.15 14.63 -5.08
C ILE A 161 -8.51 14.46 -5.77
N THR A 162 -9.48 13.81 -5.13
CA THR A 162 -10.79 13.48 -5.74
C THR A 162 -11.96 14.22 -5.12
N ASP A 163 -11.88 14.58 -3.84
CA ASP A 163 -12.92 15.29 -3.10
C ASP A 163 -12.57 16.78 -3.01
N SER A 164 -13.37 17.63 -3.65
CA SER A 164 -13.14 19.08 -3.70
C SER A 164 -13.30 19.75 -2.33
N ASP A 165 -14.03 19.13 -1.41
CA ASP A 165 -14.31 19.69 -0.08
C ASP A 165 -13.29 19.20 0.96
N PHE A 166 -12.42 18.26 0.59
CA PHE A 166 -11.36 17.74 1.43
C PHE A 166 -10.01 18.39 1.09
N HIS A 167 -9.60 19.34 1.91
CA HIS A 167 -8.33 20.05 1.76
C HIS A 167 -7.26 19.46 2.68
N TYR A 168 -6.28 18.78 2.09
CA TYR A 168 -5.11 18.29 2.80
C TYR A 168 -3.84 18.42 1.96
N GLY A 169 -2.75 18.85 2.59
CA GLY A 169 -1.43 18.93 1.99
C GLY A 169 -1.23 20.14 1.09
N THR A 170 -0.04 20.24 0.49
CA THR A 170 0.30 21.29 -0.46
C THR A 170 -0.22 21.00 -1.87
N GLU A 171 -0.27 22.04 -2.71
CA GLU A 171 -0.59 21.87 -4.13
C GLU A 171 0.39 20.91 -4.83
N GLU A 172 1.68 20.98 -4.51
CA GLU A 172 2.69 20.08 -5.08
C GLU A 172 2.50 18.63 -4.62
N GLN A 173 2.19 18.39 -3.34
CA GLN A 173 1.85 17.05 -2.84
C GLN A 173 0.67 16.46 -3.62
N ARG A 174 -0.45 17.18 -3.71
CA ARG A 174 -1.64 16.73 -4.45
C ARG A 174 -1.35 16.51 -5.93
N ARG A 175 -0.55 17.37 -6.56
CA ARG A 175 -0.14 17.21 -7.97
C ARG A 175 0.64 15.91 -8.17
N LEU A 176 1.59 15.61 -7.29
CA LEU A 176 2.42 14.40 -7.38
C LEU A 176 1.61 13.14 -7.11
N TRP A 177 0.73 13.15 -6.10
CA TRP A 177 -0.19 12.04 -5.84
C TRP A 177 -1.12 11.79 -7.02
N ALA A 178 -1.71 12.84 -7.59
CA ALA A 178 -2.57 12.72 -8.77
C ALA A 178 -1.86 12.05 -9.95
N LEU A 179 -0.59 12.40 -10.20
CA LEU A 179 0.20 11.74 -11.25
C LEU A 179 0.38 10.24 -10.99
N ASN A 180 0.55 9.80 -9.74
CA ASN A 180 0.63 8.38 -9.41
C ASN A 180 -0.72 7.65 -9.61
N PHE A 181 -1.85 8.29 -9.26
CA PHE A 181 -3.19 7.70 -9.40
C PHE A 181 -3.75 7.72 -10.83
N MET A 182 -3.10 8.41 -11.78
CA MET A 182 -3.48 8.37 -13.19
C MET A 182 -3.28 6.97 -13.78
N GLU A 183 -4.18 6.59 -14.69
CA GLU A 183 -4.15 5.28 -15.34
C GLU A 183 -2.79 5.01 -16.01
N GLY A 184 -2.19 3.88 -15.65
CA GLY A 184 -0.94 3.42 -16.23
C GLY A 184 0.34 4.02 -15.63
N ASN A 185 0.24 5.01 -14.73
CA ASN A 185 1.40 5.66 -14.11
C ASN A 185 1.90 4.96 -12.85
N TYR A 186 1.01 4.35 -12.07
CA TYR A 186 1.42 3.56 -10.91
C TYR A 186 2.28 2.36 -11.33
N ILE A 187 3.42 2.21 -10.64
CA ILE A 187 4.38 1.12 -10.87
C ILE A 187 4.15 0.07 -9.80
N PRO A 188 3.65 -1.11 -10.15
CA PRO A 188 3.45 -2.17 -9.17
C PRO A 188 4.80 -2.82 -8.80
N PRO A 189 4.91 -3.41 -7.58
CA PRO A 189 6.16 -3.96 -7.06
C PRO A 189 6.73 -5.10 -7.93
N GLU A 190 5.89 -5.86 -8.65
CA GLU A 190 6.29 -6.95 -9.54
C GLU A 190 6.98 -6.44 -10.82
N VAL A 191 6.79 -5.17 -11.17
CA VAL A 191 7.38 -4.57 -12.37
C VAL A 191 8.76 -3.98 -12.09
N ASP A 192 8.89 -3.18 -11.03
CA ASP A 192 10.17 -2.63 -10.57
C ASP A 192 10.04 -2.21 -9.10
N PHE A 193 10.43 -3.08 -8.18
CA PHE A 193 10.29 -2.87 -6.73
C PHE A 193 10.97 -1.58 -6.24
N VAL A 194 12.14 -1.24 -6.80
CA VAL A 194 12.89 -0.04 -6.39
C VAL A 194 12.15 1.21 -6.84
N LEU A 195 11.61 1.23 -8.05
CA LEU A 195 10.81 2.37 -8.52
C LEU A 195 9.48 2.45 -7.79
N TYR A 196 8.81 1.31 -7.56
CA TYR A 196 7.60 1.22 -6.75
C TYR A 196 7.78 1.98 -5.43
N GLN A 197 8.81 1.64 -4.66
CA GLN A 197 9.07 2.27 -3.36
C GLN A 197 9.36 3.78 -3.43
N ARG A 198 9.88 4.27 -4.57
CA ARG A 198 10.31 5.66 -4.75
C ARG A 198 9.21 6.58 -5.28
N GLN A 199 8.07 6.04 -5.72
CA GLN A 199 6.92 6.84 -6.13
C GLN A 199 6.49 7.78 -5.01
N ALA A 200 6.14 9.04 -5.31
CA ALA A 200 5.76 10.01 -4.28
C ALA A 200 4.66 9.49 -3.35
N VAL A 201 3.64 8.84 -3.92
CA VAL A 201 2.52 8.24 -3.15
C VAL A 201 3.01 7.20 -2.12
N GLU A 202 3.96 6.34 -2.51
CA GLU A 202 4.52 5.26 -1.69
C GLU A 202 5.56 5.75 -0.69
N ALA A 203 6.43 6.68 -1.11
CA ALA A 203 7.44 7.28 -0.26
C ALA A 203 6.81 8.14 0.84
N ASP A 204 5.77 8.90 0.51
CA ASP A 204 4.98 9.69 1.47
C ASP A 204 4.23 8.76 2.45
N ALA A 205 3.51 7.76 1.94
CA ALA A 205 2.78 6.81 2.79
C ALA A 205 3.71 6.06 3.77
N ARG A 206 4.88 5.65 3.30
CA ARG A 206 5.90 5.02 4.13
C ARG A 206 6.48 5.97 5.18
N GLN A 207 6.84 7.19 4.78
CA GLN A 207 7.39 8.18 5.71
C GLN A 207 6.41 8.49 6.86
N ILE A 208 5.12 8.67 6.55
CA ILE A 208 4.10 8.91 7.57
C ILE A 208 3.98 7.69 8.52
N ALA A 209 3.85 6.49 7.96
CA ALA A 209 3.71 5.27 8.75
C ALA A 209 4.93 5.04 9.68
N GLU A 210 6.15 5.22 9.15
CA GLU A 210 7.40 5.07 9.90
C GLU A 210 7.46 6.05 11.08
N HIS A 211 7.14 7.33 10.87
CA HIS A 211 7.12 8.31 11.97
C HIS A 211 6.05 8.02 13.03
N ILE A 212 4.92 7.43 12.66
CA ILE A 212 3.88 7.03 13.62
C ILE A 212 4.36 5.88 14.49
N ILE A 213 4.92 4.83 13.89
CA ILE A 213 5.33 3.62 14.62
C ILE A 213 6.73 3.70 15.26
N GLU A 214 7.49 4.76 14.98
CA GLU A 214 8.84 4.93 15.52
C GLU A 214 8.83 4.90 17.07
N ASN A 215 9.60 3.96 17.63
CA ASN A 215 9.74 3.68 19.06
C ASN A 215 8.53 2.98 19.74
N PHE A 216 7.70 2.27 18.98
CA PHE A 216 6.64 1.38 19.48
C PHE A 216 6.90 -0.11 19.23
#